data_AF-A0A6C0HEZ0-F1
#
_entry.id   AF-A0A6C0HEZ0-F1
#
_cell.length_a   1.000
_cell.length_b   1.000
_cell.length_c   1.000
_cell.angle_alpha   90.00
_cell.angle_beta   90.00
_cell.angle_gamma   90.00
#
_symmetry.space_group_name_H-M   'P 1'
#
loop_
_entity.id
_entity.type
_entity.pdbx_description
1 polymer ?
#
loop_
_entity_poly.entity_id
_entity_poly.type
_entity_poly.pdbx_seq_one_letter_code
_entity_poly.pdbx_strand_id
1 'polypeptide(L)'
;MILTKHLYRLDEIRSAFLYSLKKRECKEAVFWLHELEESCYGSESRRLLLLAWMMFIGLKKIAWLAEWSTLSTTKEGRLQLCWQLMICSEKDSSIWWVLMNGIVNTKSGYSKLVDTWNNVCHLDDEKFWKLYKKVSKKLKPCVEALQQNMNTYTIFAKCICHCITSIKIPRSSWKALKSGDQQSWLTEWDSLSLRKGRVFAIPNECLLGMTWRGAGGNTMGEIYDLLPTLKLSPYWKRILQTHMTTNGEWLSDESKEEFYDTYFGIIEDIPDEWSLEDQQKSHGIGKPEESRFLTRWWSNWICNEHMWIWGRSKHNISEWCKEQNIDTYTSILDRLSKLYRERLPREVVHKKKEFILVP
;
A
#
# COMPACT_ATOMS: atom_id res chain seq x y z
N MET A 1 6.09 16.77 -1.84
CA MET A 1 5.86 15.47 -1.15
C MET A 1 4.64 15.61 -0.26
N ILE A 2 3.99 14.52 0.14
CA ILE A 2 2.70 14.59 0.85
C ILE A 2 2.89 14.16 2.31
N LEU A 3 2.47 15.01 3.26
CA LEU A 3 2.51 14.73 4.71
C LEU A 3 1.17 14.26 5.28
N THR A 4 1.25 13.53 6.38
CA THR A 4 0.13 13.12 7.23
C THR A 4 -0.15 14.17 8.32
N LYS A 5 -1.18 13.92 9.15
CA LYS A 5 -1.55 14.72 10.31
C LYS A 5 -0.36 14.91 11.23
N HIS A 6 0.33 13.84 11.64
CA HIS A 6 1.49 13.91 12.53
C HIS A 6 2.82 14.14 11.80
N LEU A 7 2.76 14.73 10.60
CA LEU A 7 3.92 15.14 9.80
C LEU A 7 4.84 13.98 9.40
N TYR A 8 4.28 12.78 9.22
CA TYR A 8 4.99 11.71 8.53
C TYR A 8 4.82 11.86 7.02
N ARG A 9 5.74 11.30 6.26
CA ARG A 9 5.61 11.20 4.82
C ARG A 9 4.68 10.05 4.42
N LEU A 10 3.79 10.29 3.48
CA LEU A 10 2.79 9.30 3.06
C LEU A 10 3.41 8.00 2.53
N ASP A 11 4.47 8.08 1.72
CA ASP A 11 5.19 6.92 1.19
C ASP A 11 5.82 6.07 2.31
N GLU A 12 6.29 6.72 3.36
CA GLU A 12 6.90 6.06 4.51
C GLU A 12 5.86 5.39 5.40
N ILE A 13 4.70 6.00 5.61
CA ILE A 13 3.58 5.40 6.35
C ILE A 13 3.04 4.17 5.63
N ARG A 14 2.87 4.25 4.31
CA ARG A 14 2.51 3.10 3.46
C ARG A 14 3.48 1.94 3.69
N SER A 15 4.78 2.24 3.70
CA SER A 15 5.81 1.22 3.91
C SER A 15 5.85 0.67 5.33
N ALA A 16 5.80 1.54 6.34
CA ALA A 16 5.79 1.15 7.75
C ALA A 16 4.58 0.25 8.06
N PHE A 17 3.39 0.59 7.57
CA PHE A 17 2.19 -0.24 7.66
C PHE A 17 2.42 -1.67 7.14
N LEU A 18 2.91 -1.80 5.90
CA LEU A 18 3.17 -3.10 5.29
C LEU A 18 4.25 -3.87 6.07
N TYR A 19 5.25 -3.17 6.58
CA TYR A 19 6.33 -3.76 7.36
C TYR A 19 5.84 -4.32 8.70
N SER A 20 5.05 -3.55 9.45
CA SER A 20 4.46 -3.98 10.71
C SER A 20 3.54 -5.19 10.51
N LEU A 21 2.75 -5.22 9.43
CA LEU A 21 1.97 -6.40 9.04
C LEU A 21 2.86 -7.64 8.79
N LYS A 22 3.96 -7.47 8.05
CA LYS A 22 4.93 -8.56 7.80
C LYS A 22 5.53 -9.09 9.10
N LYS A 23 5.88 -8.19 10.02
CA LYS A 23 6.52 -8.48 11.30
C LYS A 23 5.56 -8.98 12.37
N ARG A 24 4.26 -8.83 12.14
CA ARG A 24 3.19 -9.14 13.10
C ARG A 24 3.16 -8.19 14.31
N GLU A 25 3.61 -6.96 14.13
CA GLU A 25 3.50 -5.89 15.13
C GLU A 25 2.10 -5.26 15.11
N CYS A 26 1.17 -5.83 15.88
CA CYS A 26 -0.25 -5.48 15.78
C CYS A 26 -0.57 -4.04 16.15
N LYS A 27 -0.03 -3.57 17.29
CA LYS A 27 -0.24 -2.18 17.75
C LYS A 27 0.28 -1.19 16.71
N GLU A 28 1.45 -1.46 16.15
CA GLU A 28 2.09 -0.58 15.17
C GLU A 28 1.35 -0.57 13.82
N ALA A 29 0.94 -1.73 13.30
CA ALA A 29 0.17 -1.80 12.06
C ALA A 29 -1.16 -1.03 12.14
N VAL A 30 -1.83 -1.11 13.29
CA VAL A 30 -3.08 -0.40 13.54
C VAL A 30 -2.86 1.09 13.71
N PHE A 31 -1.76 1.49 14.35
CA PHE A 31 -1.33 2.88 14.41
C PHE A 31 -1.11 3.46 13.01
N TRP A 32 -0.33 2.79 12.15
CA TRP A 32 -0.04 3.29 10.81
C TRP A 32 -1.29 3.41 9.94
N LEU A 33 -2.24 2.48 10.08
CA LEU A 33 -3.52 2.60 9.39
C LEU A 33 -4.36 3.74 9.95
N HIS A 34 -4.43 3.89 11.28
CA HIS A 34 -5.15 5.00 11.93
C HIS A 34 -4.58 6.36 11.50
N GLU A 35 -3.26 6.48 11.38
CA GLU A 35 -2.61 7.69 10.89
C GLU A 35 -3.08 8.07 9.48
N LEU A 36 -3.22 7.09 8.58
CA LEU A 36 -3.76 7.33 7.23
C LEU A 36 -5.22 7.79 7.28
N GLU A 37 -6.04 7.21 8.16
CA GLU A 37 -7.45 7.57 8.33
C GLU A 37 -7.62 9.01 8.82
N GLU A 38 -6.91 9.35 9.90
CA GLU A 38 -6.91 10.68 10.49
C GLU A 38 -6.40 11.75 9.51
N SER A 39 -5.48 11.36 8.63
CA SER A 39 -4.91 12.23 7.60
C SER A 39 -5.74 12.33 6.33
N CYS A 40 -6.98 11.83 6.35
CA CYS A 40 -7.91 11.83 5.22
C CYS A 40 -7.45 11.00 4.00
N TYR A 41 -6.66 9.95 4.22
CA TYR A 41 -6.22 8.99 3.19
C TYR A 41 -7.00 7.67 3.24
N GLY A 42 -8.28 7.66 3.62
CA GLY A 42 -9.06 6.41 3.74
C GLY A 42 -9.14 5.57 2.46
N SER A 43 -9.07 6.21 1.28
CA SER A 43 -8.99 5.50 -0.01
C SER A 43 -7.65 4.78 -0.20
N GLU A 44 -6.56 5.33 0.32
CA GLU A 44 -5.24 4.73 0.33
C GLU A 44 -5.17 3.58 1.32
N SER A 45 -5.66 3.77 2.55
CA SER A 45 -5.78 2.72 3.57
C SER A 45 -6.48 1.48 3.04
N ARG A 46 -7.59 1.69 2.32
CA ARG A 46 -8.35 0.63 1.65
C ARG A 46 -7.51 -0.16 0.65
N ARG A 47 -6.69 0.55 -0.15
CA ARG A 47 -5.80 -0.05 -1.17
C ARG A 47 -4.66 -0.81 -0.51
N LEU A 48 -4.05 -0.25 0.53
CA LEU A 48 -2.99 -0.89 1.30
C LEU A 48 -3.44 -2.17 1.98
N LEU A 49 -4.64 -2.21 2.57
CA LEU A 49 -5.20 -3.42 3.15
C LEU A 49 -5.30 -4.56 2.12
N LEU A 50 -5.81 -4.25 0.92
CA LEU A 50 -5.91 -5.24 -0.15
C LEU A 50 -4.52 -5.67 -0.63
N LEU A 51 -3.59 -4.73 -0.79
CA LEU A 51 -2.20 -5.01 -1.15
C LEU A 51 -1.55 -5.94 -0.13
N ALA A 52 -1.69 -5.64 1.16
CA ALA A 52 -1.15 -6.46 2.22
C ALA A 52 -1.76 -7.86 2.26
N TRP A 53 -3.08 -7.97 2.04
CA TRP A 53 -3.72 -9.28 1.89
C TRP A 53 -3.10 -10.06 0.73
N MET A 54 -2.96 -9.46 -0.46
CA MET A 54 -2.34 -10.13 -1.62
C MET A 54 -0.89 -10.55 -1.39
N MET A 55 -0.12 -9.74 -0.66
CA MET A 55 1.30 -9.98 -0.41
C MET A 55 1.56 -11.02 0.67
N PHE A 56 0.74 -11.02 1.74
CA PHE A 56 1.06 -11.77 2.95
C PHE A 56 0.09 -12.89 3.27
N ILE A 57 -1.20 -12.79 2.93
CA ILE A 57 -2.26 -13.68 3.44
C ILE A 57 -2.98 -14.48 2.35
N GLY A 58 -3.20 -13.88 1.19
CA GLY A 58 -3.69 -14.51 -0.03
C GLY A 58 -4.95 -15.36 0.10
N LEU A 59 -5.00 -16.43 -0.70
CA LEU A 59 -6.16 -17.30 -0.83
C LEU A 59 -6.40 -18.14 0.43
N LYS A 60 -5.40 -18.28 1.30
CA LYS A 60 -5.55 -18.99 2.57
C LYS A 60 -6.61 -18.37 3.48
N LYS A 61 -6.93 -17.08 3.32
CA LYS A 61 -8.09 -16.43 3.97
C LYS A 61 -8.94 -15.68 2.95
N ILE A 62 -9.54 -16.40 2.01
CA ILE A 62 -10.41 -15.79 1.00
C ILE A 62 -11.68 -15.14 1.59
N ALA A 63 -12.16 -15.59 2.76
CA ALA A 63 -13.29 -14.95 3.45
C ALA A 63 -13.04 -13.47 3.76
N TRP A 64 -11.79 -13.11 4.06
CA TRP A 64 -11.41 -11.72 4.32
C TRP A 64 -11.72 -10.82 3.12
N LEU A 65 -11.59 -11.32 1.88
CA LEU A 65 -11.86 -10.52 0.68
C LEU A 65 -13.35 -10.16 0.54
N ALA A 66 -14.25 -11.04 0.98
CA ALA A 66 -15.68 -10.75 1.02
C ALA A 66 -15.99 -9.65 2.05
N GLU A 67 -15.44 -9.77 3.26
CA GLU A 67 -15.57 -8.77 4.31
C GLU A 67 -14.92 -7.44 3.94
N TRP A 68 -13.80 -7.47 3.22
CA TRP A 68 -13.12 -6.26 2.75
C TRP A 68 -14.06 -5.38 1.94
N SER A 69 -14.89 -5.93 1.07
CA SER A 69 -15.79 -5.11 0.24
C SER A 69 -16.81 -4.29 1.00
N THR A 70 -17.28 -4.82 2.13
CA THR A 70 -18.30 -4.19 2.97
C THR A 70 -17.62 -3.29 4.00
N LEU A 71 -16.69 -3.84 4.77
CA LEU A 71 -16.06 -3.17 5.91
C LEU A 71 -15.07 -2.08 5.47
N SER A 72 -14.45 -2.18 4.29
CA SER A 72 -13.44 -1.18 3.88
C SER A 72 -14.01 0.19 3.53
N THR A 73 -15.33 0.36 3.58
CA THR A 73 -16.01 1.64 3.32
C THR A 73 -15.95 2.59 4.50
N THR A 74 -15.85 2.09 5.73
CA THR A 74 -15.76 2.89 6.96
C THR A 74 -14.36 2.84 7.60
N LYS A 75 -14.03 3.81 8.44
CA LYS A 75 -12.76 3.86 9.18
C LYS A 75 -12.64 2.64 10.10
N GLU A 76 -13.69 2.38 10.88
CA GLU A 76 -13.78 1.31 11.87
C GLU A 76 -13.65 -0.05 11.20
N GLY A 77 -14.33 -0.23 10.06
CA GLY A 77 -14.24 -1.46 9.30
C GLY A 77 -12.86 -1.69 8.70
N ARG A 78 -12.14 -0.64 8.26
CA ARG A 78 -10.73 -0.75 7.82
C ARG A 78 -9.79 -1.15 8.96
N LEU A 79 -9.97 -0.57 10.15
CA LEU A 79 -9.19 -0.94 11.34
C LEU A 79 -9.46 -2.40 11.76
N GLN A 80 -10.73 -2.84 11.70
CA GLN A 80 -11.09 -4.24 11.92
C GLN A 80 -10.42 -5.17 10.89
N LEU A 81 -10.45 -4.81 9.61
CA LEU A 81 -9.80 -5.59 8.55
C LEU A 81 -8.29 -5.70 8.78
N CYS A 82 -7.63 -4.65 9.26
CA CYS A 82 -6.21 -4.69 9.64
C CYS A 82 -5.96 -5.70 10.76
N TRP A 83 -6.76 -5.66 11.83
CA TRP A 83 -6.67 -6.65 12.92
C TRP A 83 -6.81 -8.08 12.41
N GLN A 84 -7.79 -8.33 11.53
CA GLN A 84 -8.01 -9.64 10.95
C GLN A 84 -6.79 -10.15 10.16
N LEU A 85 -6.11 -9.28 9.40
CA LEU A 85 -4.86 -9.63 8.72
C LEU A 85 -3.76 -9.98 9.73
N MET A 86 -3.68 -9.23 10.84
CA MET A 86 -2.67 -9.40 11.89
C MET A 86 -2.76 -10.73 12.61
N ILE A 87 -3.97 -11.14 13.01
CA ILE A 87 -4.20 -12.40 13.74
C ILE A 87 -4.11 -13.64 12.84
N CYS A 88 -4.13 -13.47 11.52
CA CYS A 88 -4.02 -14.59 10.59
C CYS A 88 -2.59 -15.10 10.55
N SER A 89 -2.25 -16.15 11.30
CA SER A 89 -0.90 -16.73 11.31
C SER A 89 -0.44 -17.26 9.94
N GLU A 90 -1.37 -17.73 9.11
CA GLU A 90 -1.08 -18.31 7.81
C GLU A 90 -0.58 -17.24 6.82
N LYS A 91 0.49 -17.57 6.10
CA LYS A 91 1.02 -16.74 4.99
C LYS A 91 0.75 -17.38 3.63
N ASP A 92 0.43 -16.55 2.65
CA ASP A 92 0.28 -16.94 1.24
C ASP A 92 0.51 -15.73 0.31
N SER A 93 1.55 -15.83 -0.51
CA SER A 93 1.91 -14.83 -1.53
C SER A 93 1.66 -15.31 -2.95
N SER A 94 0.80 -16.33 -3.15
CA SER A 94 0.57 -16.96 -4.47
C SER A 94 0.04 -15.97 -5.49
N ILE A 95 -0.86 -15.06 -5.07
CA ILE A 95 -1.45 -14.03 -5.94
C ILE A 95 -0.36 -13.08 -6.47
N TRP A 96 0.50 -12.61 -5.58
CA TRP A 96 1.62 -11.74 -5.94
C TRP A 96 2.61 -12.44 -6.87
N TRP A 97 2.90 -13.72 -6.63
CA TRP A 97 3.77 -14.50 -7.51
C TRP A 97 3.16 -14.71 -8.90
N VAL A 98 1.86 -15.02 -9.02
CA VAL A 98 1.16 -15.18 -10.30
C VAL A 98 1.21 -13.87 -11.08
N LEU A 99 0.97 -12.75 -10.40
CA LEU A 99 1.18 -11.43 -10.97
C LEU A 99 2.59 -11.36 -11.54
N MET A 100 3.62 -11.50 -10.71
CA MET A 100 5.05 -11.40 -11.07
C MET A 100 5.51 -12.38 -12.17
N ASN A 101 4.99 -13.61 -12.22
CA ASN A 101 5.41 -14.59 -13.24
C ASN A 101 4.71 -14.39 -14.57
N GLY A 102 3.48 -13.87 -14.56
CA GLY A 102 2.84 -13.38 -15.78
C GLY A 102 3.71 -12.34 -16.51
N ILE A 103 4.53 -11.59 -15.77
CA ILE A 103 5.48 -10.59 -16.30
C ILE A 103 6.79 -11.24 -16.74
N VAL A 104 7.41 -12.04 -15.85
CA VAL A 104 8.76 -12.56 -16.05
C VAL A 104 8.81 -13.65 -17.13
N ASN A 105 7.75 -14.43 -17.30
CA ASN A 105 7.79 -15.63 -18.14
C ASN A 105 7.34 -15.33 -19.58
N THR A 106 8.29 -15.00 -20.46
CA THR A 106 8.08 -14.90 -21.91
C THR A 106 8.61 -16.10 -22.69
N LYS A 107 9.38 -17.01 -22.06
CA LYS A 107 10.15 -18.04 -22.80
C LYS A 107 10.31 -19.42 -22.16
N SER A 108 9.77 -19.73 -20.97
CA SER A 108 10.04 -21.04 -20.33
C SER A 108 8.80 -21.90 -20.02
N GLY A 109 8.80 -23.13 -20.56
CA GLY A 109 8.31 -24.44 -20.07
C GLY A 109 6.95 -24.63 -19.39
N TYR A 110 6.37 -23.61 -18.78
CA TYR A 110 5.09 -23.65 -18.06
C TYR A 110 3.96 -23.17 -18.97
N SER A 111 3.76 -23.83 -20.12
CA SER A 111 2.80 -23.40 -21.14
C SER A 111 1.39 -23.26 -20.56
N LYS A 112 0.85 -24.24 -19.84
CA LYS A 112 -0.57 -24.22 -19.44
C LYS A 112 -0.97 -23.05 -18.54
N LEU A 113 -0.16 -22.67 -17.54
CA LEU A 113 -0.49 -21.56 -16.64
C LEU A 113 -0.27 -20.20 -17.32
N VAL A 114 0.80 -20.07 -18.10
CA VAL A 114 1.10 -18.85 -18.86
C VAL A 114 0.08 -18.65 -19.98
N ASP A 115 -0.32 -19.70 -20.68
CA ASP A 115 -1.35 -19.68 -21.72
C ASP A 115 -2.71 -19.30 -21.12
N THR A 116 -3.07 -19.86 -19.96
CA THR A 116 -4.31 -19.49 -19.27
C THR A 116 -4.27 -18.04 -18.80
N TRP A 117 -3.13 -17.58 -18.26
CA TRP A 117 -2.95 -16.18 -17.86
C TRP A 117 -3.04 -15.22 -19.05
N ASN A 118 -2.32 -15.51 -20.14
CA ASN A 118 -2.38 -14.73 -21.38
C ASN A 118 -3.82 -14.69 -21.90
N ASN A 119 -4.51 -15.82 -21.96
CA ASN A 119 -5.93 -15.87 -22.33
C ASN A 119 -6.80 -14.97 -21.44
N VAL A 120 -6.59 -14.97 -20.11
CA VAL A 120 -7.35 -14.14 -19.17
C VAL A 120 -7.01 -12.65 -19.30
N CYS A 121 -5.75 -12.29 -19.51
CA CYS A 121 -5.33 -10.90 -19.73
C CYS A 121 -5.90 -10.31 -21.01
N HIS A 122 -6.01 -11.12 -22.07
CA HIS A 122 -6.54 -10.70 -23.36
C HIS A 122 -8.07 -10.63 -23.40
N LEU A 123 -8.79 -11.18 -22.40
CA LEU A 123 -10.23 -10.95 -22.29
C LEU A 123 -10.50 -9.47 -22.02
N ASP A 124 -11.37 -8.87 -22.84
CA ASP A 124 -11.99 -7.59 -22.49
C ASP A 124 -12.72 -7.71 -21.15
N ASP A 125 -12.81 -6.60 -20.42
CA ASP A 125 -13.28 -6.63 -19.03
C ASP A 125 -14.73 -7.14 -18.94
N GLU A 126 -15.56 -6.88 -19.94
CA GLU A 126 -16.95 -7.34 -19.98
C GLU A 126 -17.03 -8.87 -20.10
N LYS A 127 -16.28 -9.47 -21.05
CA LYS A 127 -16.20 -10.92 -21.22
C LYS A 127 -15.58 -11.59 -20.00
N PHE A 128 -14.55 -10.98 -19.42
CA PHE A 128 -13.93 -11.47 -18.19
C PHE A 128 -14.96 -11.56 -17.05
N TRP A 129 -15.67 -10.46 -16.74
CA TRP A 129 -16.66 -10.48 -15.67
C TRP A 129 -17.84 -11.40 -15.98
N LYS A 130 -18.28 -11.50 -17.23
CA LYS A 130 -19.32 -12.47 -17.66
C LYS A 130 -18.89 -13.92 -17.44
N LEU A 131 -17.63 -14.25 -17.74
CA LEU A 131 -17.07 -15.58 -17.51
C LEU A 131 -17.08 -15.89 -16.01
N TYR A 132 -16.53 -14.99 -15.18
CA TYR A 132 -16.37 -15.26 -13.74
C TYR A 132 -17.66 -15.21 -12.92
N LYS A 133 -18.68 -14.45 -13.36
CA LYS A 133 -20.03 -14.52 -12.78
C LYS A 133 -20.63 -15.94 -12.85
N LYS A 134 -20.19 -16.77 -13.81
CA LYS A 134 -20.66 -18.16 -13.96
C LYS A 134 -19.87 -19.16 -13.09
N VAL A 135 -18.65 -18.83 -12.66
CA VAL A 135 -17.70 -19.83 -12.14
C VAL A 135 -17.98 -20.28 -10.71
N SER A 136 -18.69 -19.50 -9.86
CA SER A 136 -19.23 -20.01 -8.59
C SER A 136 -20.15 -19.03 -7.87
N LYS A 137 -21.33 -19.49 -7.42
CA LYS A 137 -22.18 -18.74 -6.47
C LYS A 137 -21.42 -18.34 -5.19
N LYS A 138 -20.45 -19.15 -4.75
CA LYS A 138 -19.63 -18.88 -3.55
C LYS A 138 -18.61 -17.75 -3.76
N LEU A 139 -18.23 -17.50 -5.01
CA LEU A 139 -17.29 -16.45 -5.37
C LEU A 139 -17.94 -15.14 -5.74
N LYS A 140 -19.26 -15.15 -5.97
CA LYS A 140 -20.03 -13.97 -6.32
C LYS A 140 -19.72 -12.77 -5.41
N PRO A 141 -19.68 -12.88 -4.06
CA PRO A 141 -19.35 -11.75 -3.21
C PRO A 141 -17.93 -11.21 -3.44
N CYS A 142 -16.93 -12.08 -3.59
CA CYS A 142 -15.54 -11.69 -3.85
C CYS A 142 -15.36 -11.09 -5.25
N VAL A 143 -16.06 -11.61 -6.25
CA VAL A 143 -16.00 -11.11 -7.63
C VAL A 143 -16.69 -9.75 -7.73
N GLU A 144 -17.85 -9.58 -7.09
CA GLU A 144 -18.58 -8.30 -7.02
C GLU A 144 -17.78 -7.26 -6.22
N ALA A 145 -17.16 -7.67 -5.12
CA ALA A 145 -16.21 -6.86 -4.36
C ALA A 145 -15.07 -6.30 -5.23
N LEU A 146 -14.40 -7.18 -5.99
CA LEU A 146 -13.32 -6.77 -6.89
C LEU A 146 -13.88 -5.89 -8.01
N GLN A 147 -15.02 -6.24 -8.59
CA GLN A 147 -15.63 -5.45 -9.66
C GLN A 147 -16.00 -4.03 -9.20
N GLN A 148 -16.62 -3.86 -8.05
CA GLN A 148 -17.02 -2.53 -7.57
C GLN A 148 -15.81 -1.63 -7.25
N ASN A 149 -14.75 -2.23 -6.70
CA ASN A 149 -13.71 -1.47 -6.02
C ASN A 149 -12.37 -1.45 -6.76
N MET A 150 -12.22 -2.27 -7.81
CA MET A 150 -10.99 -2.42 -8.59
C MET A 150 -11.17 -2.20 -10.08
N ASN A 151 -12.14 -1.36 -10.48
CA ASN A 151 -12.30 -0.95 -11.88
C ASN A 151 -11.02 -0.34 -12.48
N THR A 152 -10.19 0.29 -11.66
CA THR A 152 -8.86 0.82 -12.02
C THR A 152 -7.74 -0.23 -11.92
N TYR A 153 -8.01 -1.39 -11.32
CA TYR A 153 -7.06 -2.46 -11.00
C TYR A 153 -7.42 -3.79 -11.66
N THR A 154 -7.89 -3.71 -12.91
CA THR A 154 -8.35 -4.87 -13.70
C THR A 154 -7.36 -6.02 -13.72
N ILE A 155 -6.04 -5.76 -13.77
CA ILE A 155 -5.02 -6.82 -13.76
C ILE A 155 -4.97 -7.59 -12.42
N PHE A 156 -5.06 -6.90 -11.28
CA PHE A 156 -5.06 -7.55 -9.97
C PHE A 156 -6.34 -8.36 -9.76
N ALA A 157 -7.48 -7.83 -10.20
CA ALA A 157 -8.75 -8.55 -10.16
C ALA A 157 -8.67 -9.84 -10.99
N LYS A 158 -8.10 -9.74 -12.19
CA LYS A 158 -7.83 -10.88 -13.08
C LYS A 158 -6.91 -11.91 -12.42
N CYS A 159 -5.81 -11.49 -11.77
CA CYS A 159 -4.92 -12.37 -11.00
C CYS A 159 -5.67 -13.12 -9.91
N ILE A 160 -6.41 -12.39 -9.07
CA ILE A 160 -7.11 -12.96 -7.92
C ILE A 160 -8.13 -13.99 -8.39
N CYS A 161 -8.98 -13.61 -9.36
CA CYS A 161 -9.96 -14.49 -9.98
C CYS A 161 -9.31 -15.74 -10.58
N HIS A 162 -8.22 -15.58 -11.34
CA HIS A 162 -7.49 -16.72 -11.91
C HIS A 162 -6.99 -17.67 -10.81
N CYS A 163 -6.29 -17.13 -9.80
CA CYS A 163 -5.79 -17.90 -8.66
C CYS A 163 -6.92 -18.68 -7.98
N ILE A 164 -8.05 -18.02 -7.73
CA ILE A 164 -9.23 -18.61 -7.11
C ILE A 164 -9.76 -19.80 -7.91
N THR A 165 -9.78 -19.71 -9.24
CA THR A 165 -10.34 -20.76 -10.11
C THR A 165 -9.36 -21.90 -10.37
N SER A 166 -8.06 -21.61 -10.33
CA SER A 166 -7.01 -22.57 -10.64
C SER A 166 -6.53 -23.32 -9.39
N ILE A 167 -6.78 -22.80 -8.19
CA ILE A 167 -6.29 -23.37 -6.93
C ILE A 167 -7.46 -23.94 -6.12
N LYS A 168 -7.32 -25.17 -5.63
CA LYS A 168 -8.28 -25.78 -4.70
C LYS A 168 -8.18 -25.09 -3.33
N ILE A 169 -9.05 -24.11 -3.08
CA ILE A 169 -9.09 -23.38 -1.80
C ILE A 169 -9.68 -24.27 -0.69
N PRO A 170 -8.95 -24.50 0.43
CA PRO A 170 -9.47 -25.27 1.56
C PRO A 170 -10.74 -24.66 2.17
N ARG A 171 -11.64 -25.50 2.73
CA ARG A 171 -12.85 -25.01 3.41
C ARG A 171 -12.54 -24.08 4.59
N SER A 172 -11.42 -24.28 5.28
CA SER A 172 -10.95 -23.44 6.39
C SER A 172 -10.68 -21.99 5.97
N SER A 173 -10.31 -21.76 4.71
CA SER A 173 -10.02 -20.42 4.17
C SER A 173 -11.26 -19.55 4.00
N TRP A 174 -12.44 -20.17 4.06
CA TRP A 174 -13.75 -19.51 3.96
C TRP A 174 -14.36 -19.17 5.33
N LYS A 175 -13.69 -19.51 6.42
CA LYS A 175 -14.14 -19.14 7.76
C LYS A 175 -13.89 -17.65 7.99
N ALA A 176 -14.90 -16.96 8.51
CA ALA A 176 -14.80 -15.56 8.92
C ALA A 176 -13.68 -15.38 9.95
N LEU A 177 -13.00 -14.23 9.91
CA LEU A 177 -11.94 -13.89 10.85
C LEU A 177 -12.52 -13.18 12.07
N LYS A 178 -11.91 -13.43 13.23
CA LYS A 178 -12.35 -12.80 14.48
C LYS A 178 -12.10 -11.29 14.44
N SER A 179 -13.04 -10.52 14.97
CA SER A 179 -12.82 -9.11 15.29
C SER A 179 -11.90 -8.99 16.53
N GLY A 180 -11.27 -7.83 16.65
CA GLY A 180 -10.48 -7.44 17.82
C GLY A 180 -11.02 -6.15 18.40
N ASP A 181 -10.68 -5.90 19.65
CA ASP A 181 -10.94 -4.61 20.30
C ASP A 181 -9.65 -3.80 20.32
N GLN A 182 -9.66 -2.69 19.56
CA GLN A 182 -8.57 -1.74 19.41
C GLN A 182 -8.90 -0.40 20.05
N GLN A 183 -10.08 -0.27 20.66
CA GLN A 183 -10.64 1.02 21.02
C GLN A 183 -9.78 1.77 22.04
N SER A 184 -9.17 1.04 22.97
CA SER A 184 -8.26 1.62 23.96
C SER A 184 -7.05 2.32 23.33
N TRP A 185 -6.44 1.73 22.30
CA TRP A 185 -5.31 2.34 21.58
C TRP A 185 -5.73 3.57 20.79
N LEU A 186 -6.89 3.49 20.12
CA LEU A 186 -7.41 4.61 19.33
C LEU A 186 -7.74 5.81 20.23
N THR A 187 -8.41 5.57 21.36
CA THR A 187 -8.71 6.61 22.34
C THR A 187 -7.45 7.21 22.95
N GLU A 188 -6.43 6.38 23.23
CA GLU A 188 -5.10 6.85 23.66
C GLU A 188 -4.51 7.80 22.61
N TRP A 189 -4.40 7.38 21.35
CA TRP A 189 -3.75 8.15 20.30
C TRP A 189 -4.51 9.42 19.89
N ASP A 190 -5.84 9.38 19.89
CA ASP A 190 -6.67 10.54 19.56
C ASP A 190 -6.55 11.67 20.60
N SER A 191 -6.06 11.35 21.80
CA SER A 191 -5.82 12.33 22.87
C SER A 191 -4.44 12.99 22.83
N LEU A 192 -3.54 12.55 21.94
CA LEU A 192 -2.15 13.03 21.89
C LEU A 192 -2.03 14.34 21.08
N SER A 193 -1.08 15.19 21.49
CA SER A 193 -0.70 16.38 20.70
C SER A 193 0.03 16.00 19.41
N LEU A 194 0.36 16.98 18.57
CA LEU A 194 1.06 16.73 17.30
C LEU A 194 2.39 15.99 17.49
N ARG A 195 3.23 16.43 18.44
CA ARG A 195 4.49 15.75 18.79
C ARG A 195 4.29 14.40 19.43
N LYS A 196 3.42 14.32 20.42
CA LYS A 196 3.19 13.08 21.17
C LYS A 196 2.50 12.02 20.31
N GLY A 197 1.71 12.44 19.33
CA GLY A 197 1.07 11.60 18.33
C GLY A 197 2.06 10.89 17.41
N ARG A 198 3.35 11.29 17.41
CA ARG A 198 4.42 10.53 16.77
C ARG A 198 4.88 9.34 17.62
N VAL A 199 3.95 8.41 17.85
CA VAL A 199 4.13 7.27 18.77
C VAL A 199 5.24 6.32 18.32
N PHE A 200 5.33 6.05 17.02
CA PHE A 200 6.30 5.10 16.46
C PHE A 200 7.27 5.79 15.49
N ALA A 201 8.54 5.42 15.53
CA ALA A 201 9.50 5.83 14.51
C ALA A 201 9.31 4.96 13.25
N ILE A 202 9.55 5.52 12.06
CA ILE A 202 9.53 4.74 10.82
C ILE A 202 10.67 3.70 10.84
N PRO A 203 10.38 2.38 10.76
CA PRO A 203 11.43 1.38 10.79
C PRO A 203 12.40 1.52 9.62
N ASN A 204 13.68 1.54 9.90
CA ASN A 204 14.73 1.74 8.90
C ASN A 204 14.65 0.71 7.75
N GLU A 205 14.22 -0.52 8.02
CA GLU A 205 14.09 -1.58 7.03
C GLU A 205 12.96 -1.34 6.03
N CYS A 206 11.91 -0.62 6.43
CA CYS A 206 10.77 -0.35 5.55
C CYS A 206 11.09 0.76 4.53
N LEU A 207 12.06 1.64 4.81
CA LEU A 207 12.47 2.67 3.87
C LEU A 207 12.98 2.08 2.55
N LEU A 208 13.62 0.92 2.61
CA LEU A 208 14.28 0.28 1.47
C LEU A 208 13.30 0.02 0.32
N GLY A 209 13.55 0.68 -0.82
CA GLY A 209 12.93 0.41 -2.13
C GLY A 209 11.49 0.87 -2.33
N MET A 210 10.80 1.38 -1.31
CA MET A 210 9.42 1.91 -1.45
C MET A 210 9.26 3.37 -1.07
N THR A 211 10.30 3.99 -0.49
CA THR A 211 10.23 5.37 -0.03
C THR A 211 11.32 6.22 -0.68
N TRP A 212 11.07 7.53 -0.76
CA TRP A 212 12.04 8.49 -1.25
C TRP A 212 13.35 8.46 -0.43
N ARG A 213 13.23 8.39 0.89
CA ARG A 213 14.37 8.29 1.80
C ARG A 213 15.16 6.99 1.57
N GLY A 214 14.49 5.90 1.22
CA GLY A 214 15.14 4.65 0.80
C GLY A 214 15.94 4.74 -0.49
N ALA A 215 15.57 5.64 -1.39
CA ALA A 215 16.27 5.89 -2.66
C ALA A 215 17.48 6.82 -2.52
N GLY A 216 17.77 7.27 -1.30
CA GLY A 216 18.85 8.22 -0.98
C GLY A 216 18.37 9.67 -0.83
N GLY A 217 17.06 9.92 -0.82
CA GLY A 217 16.50 11.24 -0.59
C GLY A 217 16.76 11.77 0.82
N ASN A 218 17.12 13.05 0.95
CA ASN A 218 17.15 13.76 2.23
C ASN A 218 15.82 14.49 2.43
N THR A 219 15.15 14.25 3.55
CA THR A 219 13.84 14.84 3.86
C THR A 219 13.89 15.89 4.97
N MET A 220 15.07 16.18 5.53
CA MET A 220 15.21 17.16 6.61
C MET A 220 14.76 18.57 6.21
N GLY A 221 14.96 18.96 4.94
CA GLY A 221 14.52 20.25 4.42
C GLY A 221 13.02 20.49 4.55
N GLU A 222 12.21 19.42 4.59
CA GLU A 222 10.75 19.50 4.67
C GLU A 222 10.26 19.95 6.06
N ILE A 223 11.08 19.75 7.10
CA ILE A 223 10.79 20.21 8.47
C ILE A 223 11.03 21.72 8.60
N TYR A 224 12.03 22.26 7.91
CA TYR A 224 12.39 23.68 8.00
C TYR A 224 11.49 24.59 7.15
N ASP A 225 10.86 24.04 6.10
CA ASP A 225 9.89 24.74 5.27
C ASP A 225 8.64 23.87 5.06
N LEU A 226 7.79 23.84 6.08
CA LEU A 226 6.61 22.96 6.13
C LEU A 226 5.52 23.39 5.15
N LEU A 227 5.30 24.70 5.00
CA LEU A 227 4.11 25.26 4.36
C LEU A 227 3.87 24.72 2.94
N PRO A 228 4.87 24.63 2.04
CA PRO A 228 4.70 24.02 0.72
C PRO A 228 4.18 22.57 0.80
N THR A 229 4.64 21.82 1.80
CA THR A 229 4.32 20.40 1.98
C THR A 229 2.95 20.22 2.65
N LEU A 230 2.58 21.10 3.60
CA LEU A 230 1.26 21.12 4.22
C LEU A 230 0.15 21.40 3.20
N LYS A 231 0.39 22.31 2.24
CA LYS A 231 -0.56 22.62 1.16
C LYS A 231 -0.92 21.40 0.28
N LEU A 232 -0.06 20.39 0.23
CA LEU A 232 -0.27 19.16 -0.54
C LEU A 232 -1.06 18.09 0.24
N SER A 233 -1.08 18.17 1.57
CA SER A 233 -1.79 17.21 2.42
C SER A 233 -3.29 17.52 2.46
N PRO A 234 -4.21 16.56 2.21
CA PRO A 234 -5.65 16.79 2.30
C PRO A 234 -6.10 17.25 3.69
N TYR A 235 -5.52 16.69 4.75
CA TYR A 235 -5.82 17.07 6.13
C TYR A 235 -5.46 18.53 6.39
N TRP A 236 -4.19 18.90 6.15
CA TRP A 236 -3.71 20.25 6.40
C TRP A 236 -4.28 21.27 5.44
N LYS A 237 -4.52 20.91 4.18
CA LYS A 237 -5.16 21.79 3.20
C LYS A 237 -6.54 22.26 3.66
N ARG A 238 -7.34 21.38 4.27
CA ARG A 238 -8.66 21.75 4.83
C ARG A 238 -8.54 22.76 5.96
N ILE A 239 -7.50 22.64 6.79
CA ILE A 239 -7.22 23.58 7.88
C ILE A 239 -6.71 24.91 7.29
N LEU A 240 -5.72 24.87 6.40
CA LEU A 240 -5.14 26.07 5.78
C LEU A 240 -6.18 26.90 5.02
N GLN A 241 -7.25 26.28 4.50
CA GLN A 241 -8.35 27.00 3.85
C GLN A 241 -9.09 27.99 4.76
N THR A 242 -9.00 27.85 6.10
CA THR A 242 -9.58 28.83 7.04
C THR A 242 -8.64 29.97 7.39
N HIS A 243 -7.33 29.84 7.10
CA HIS A 243 -6.29 30.82 7.45
C HIS A 243 -5.62 31.46 6.22
N MET A 244 -5.89 30.96 5.01
CA MET A 244 -5.24 31.39 3.77
C MET A 244 -6.24 31.76 2.67
N THR A 245 -5.83 32.67 1.79
CA THR A 245 -6.52 32.99 0.54
C THR A 245 -6.47 31.82 -0.44
N THR A 246 -7.30 31.86 -1.49
CA THR A 246 -7.28 30.87 -2.57
C THR A 246 -5.95 30.84 -3.34
N ASN A 247 -5.15 31.91 -3.26
CA ASN A 247 -3.83 32.01 -3.87
C ASN A 247 -2.73 31.41 -2.97
N GLY A 248 -3.08 30.97 -1.76
CA GLY A 248 -2.16 30.38 -0.80
C GLY A 248 -1.30 31.43 -0.07
N GLU A 249 -1.81 32.64 0.08
CA GLU A 249 -1.27 33.69 0.95
C GLU A 249 -2.02 33.68 2.29
N TRP A 250 -1.38 34.05 3.39
CA TRP A 250 -2.08 34.19 4.67
C TRP A 250 -3.14 35.31 4.59
N LEU A 251 -4.27 35.13 5.26
CA LEU A 251 -5.33 36.15 5.31
C LEU A 251 -4.86 37.42 6.02
N SER A 252 -4.11 37.25 7.10
CA SER A 252 -3.42 38.31 7.85
C SER A 252 -2.26 37.69 8.65
N ASP A 253 -1.42 38.54 9.27
CA ASP A 253 -0.36 38.06 10.18
C ASP A 253 -0.98 37.40 11.43
N GLU A 254 -2.09 37.92 11.95
CA GLU A 254 -2.81 37.32 13.07
C GLU A 254 -3.38 35.94 12.70
N SER A 255 -3.87 35.75 11.47
CA SER A 255 -4.35 34.44 11.01
C SER A 255 -3.24 33.41 10.92
N LYS A 256 -2.01 33.86 10.60
CA LYS A 256 -0.81 33.02 10.58
C LYS A 256 -0.41 32.65 12.00
N GLU A 257 -0.35 33.61 12.92
CA GLU A 257 -0.05 33.37 14.33
C GLU A 257 -1.09 32.42 14.96
N GLU A 258 -2.38 32.67 14.75
CA GLU A 258 -3.46 31.80 15.26
C GLU A 258 -3.31 30.36 14.76
N PHE A 259 -2.93 30.16 13.49
CA PHE A 259 -2.67 28.82 12.96
C PHE A 259 -1.51 28.14 13.70
N TYR A 260 -0.38 28.84 13.86
CA TYR A 260 0.77 28.26 14.55
C TYR A 260 0.47 28.03 16.03
N ASP A 261 -0.21 28.95 16.72
CA ASP A 261 -0.59 28.79 18.12
C ASP A 261 -1.59 27.65 18.33
N THR A 262 -2.54 27.47 17.40
CA THR A 262 -3.56 26.43 17.53
C THR A 262 -2.99 25.03 17.30
N TYR A 263 -2.14 24.87 16.28
CA TYR A 263 -1.70 23.55 15.82
C TYR A 263 -0.26 23.20 16.26
N PHE A 264 0.51 24.20 16.71
CA PHE A 264 1.91 24.10 17.14
C PHE A 264 2.21 24.90 18.42
N GLY A 265 1.22 25.50 19.10
CA GLY A 265 1.44 26.53 20.12
C GLY A 265 1.98 26.08 21.48
N ILE A 266 2.21 24.77 21.67
CA ILE A 266 3.17 24.36 22.69
C ILE A 266 4.53 24.51 22.01
N ILE A 267 5.42 25.37 22.50
CA ILE A 267 6.77 25.61 21.92
C ILE A 267 7.46 24.29 21.53
N GLU A 268 7.26 23.23 22.30
CA GLU A 268 7.77 21.89 22.02
C GLU A 268 7.22 21.19 20.76
N ASP A 269 6.15 21.68 20.13
CA ASP A 269 5.48 21.11 18.95
C ASP A 269 5.99 21.69 17.62
N ILE A 270 6.83 22.74 17.62
CA ILE A 270 7.38 23.33 16.38
C ILE A 270 8.43 22.39 15.76
N PRO A 271 8.26 21.93 14.49
CA PRO A 271 9.07 20.86 13.94
C PRO A 271 10.58 21.10 13.82
N ASP A 272 10.99 22.31 13.49
CA ASP A 272 12.40 22.70 13.37
C ASP A 272 13.09 22.83 14.73
N GLU A 273 12.33 23.05 15.81
CA GLU A 273 12.79 23.08 17.19
C GLU A 273 12.84 21.70 17.87
N TRP A 274 12.36 20.65 17.21
CA TRP A 274 12.44 19.29 17.76
C TRP A 274 13.89 18.83 17.93
N SER A 275 14.11 17.91 18.88
CA SER A 275 15.39 17.22 18.99
C SER A 275 15.70 16.45 17.70
N LEU A 276 16.98 16.25 17.38
CA LEU A 276 17.39 15.47 16.20
C LEU A 276 16.76 14.06 16.20
N GLU A 277 16.61 13.44 17.37
CA GLU A 277 15.96 12.14 17.53
C GLU A 277 14.47 12.20 17.12
N ASP A 278 13.75 13.23 17.54
CA ASP A 278 12.33 13.40 17.18
C ASP A 278 12.15 13.78 15.71
N GLN A 279 13.04 14.59 15.15
CA GLN A 279 13.07 14.87 13.72
C GLN A 279 13.29 13.57 12.92
N GLN A 280 14.17 12.69 13.41
CA GLN A 280 14.48 11.40 12.78
C GLN A 280 13.32 10.39 12.77
N LYS A 281 12.31 10.57 13.62
CA LYS A 281 11.11 9.70 13.64
C LYS A 281 10.30 9.82 12.35
N SER A 282 10.19 11.02 11.77
CA SER A 282 9.36 11.30 10.59
C SER A 282 10.16 11.73 9.35
N HIS A 283 11.35 12.32 9.54
CA HIS A 283 12.23 12.76 8.46
C HIS A 283 13.64 12.25 8.70
N GLY A 284 14.54 12.44 7.75
CA GLY A 284 15.93 12.05 7.97
C GLY A 284 16.74 12.03 6.70
N ILE A 285 18.01 11.66 6.90
CA ILE A 285 18.94 11.44 5.80
C ILE A 285 18.63 10.07 5.19
N GLY A 286 18.57 10.03 3.85
CA GLY A 286 18.39 8.81 3.09
C GLY A 286 19.46 7.76 3.37
N LYS A 287 19.13 6.50 3.12
CA LYS A 287 20.11 5.43 3.25
C LYS A 287 21.17 5.51 2.14
N PRO A 288 22.43 5.13 2.42
CA PRO A 288 23.50 5.10 1.42
C PRO A 288 23.15 4.16 0.26
N GLU A 289 23.80 4.38 -0.88
CA GLU A 289 23.50 3.82 -2.22
C GLU A 289 23.24 2.32 -2.28
N GLU A 290 23.79 1.54 -1.35
CA GLU A 290 23.56 0.11 -1.19
C GLU A 290 22.10 -0.29 -0.85
N SER A 291 21.24 0.67 -0.49
CA SER A 291 19.81 0.45 -0.31
C SER A 291 19.02 0.25 -1.60
N ARG A 292 19.61 0.61 -2.76
CA ARG A 292 18.96 0.54 -4.08
C ARG A 292 18.85 -0.86 -4.65
N PHE A 293 19.42 -1.89 -4.01
CA PHE A 293 19.35 -3.23 -4.56
C PHE A 293 17.98 -3.87 -4.34
N LEU A 294 17.25 -4.05 -5.44
CA LEU A 294 15.95 -4.73 -5.47
C LEU A 294 15.98 -6.13 -4.84
N THR A 295 17.14 -6.79 -4.82
CA THR A 295 17.34 -8.07 -4.12
C THR A 295 17.14 -7.97 -2.61
N ARG A 296 17.53 -6.85 -2.00
CA ARG A 296 17.34 -6.56 -0.57
C ARG A 296 15.88 -6.25 -0.27
N TRP A 297 15.24 -5.44 -1.13
CA TRP A 297 13.78 -5.25 -1.10
C TRP A 297 13.06 -6.59 -1.17
N TRP A 298 13.41 -7.44 -2.14
CA TRP A 298 12.75 -8.73 -2.32
C TRP A 298 12.85 -9.62 -1.07
N SER A 299 14.04 -9.74 -0.46
CA SER A 299 14.17 -10.46 0.82
C SER A 299 13.39 -9.83 1.96
N ASN A 300 13.21 -8.50 1.91
CA ASN A 300 12.49 -7.75 2.93
C ASN A 300 10.99 -7.78 2.75
N TRP A 301 10.45 -8.22 1.61
CA TRP A 301 9.01 -8.16 1.35
C TRP A 301 8.39 -9.48 0.94
N ILE A 302 9.15 -10.37 0.28
CA ILE A 302 8.64 -11.66 -0.21
C ILE A 302 9.06 -12.79 0.74
N CYS A 303 8.10 -13.64 1.13
CA CYS A 303 8.35 -14.74 2.07
C CYS A 303 9.06 -15.92 1.37
N ASN A 304 10.17 -16.39 1.96
CA ASN A 304 11.01 -17.44 1.39
C ASN A 304 10.30 -18.79 1.22
N GLU A 305 9.36 -19.12 2.11
CA GLU A 305 8.62 -20.40 2.12
C GLU A 305 7.82 -20.64 0.83
N HIS A 306 7.42 -19.56 0.14
CA HIS A 306 6.67 -19.66 -1.11
C HIS A 306 7.54 -19.74 -2.37
N MET A 307 8.87 -19.60 -2.25
CA MET A 307 9.78 -19.77 -3.41
C MET A 307 10.00 -21.26 -3.73
N TRP A 308 9.93 -22.14 -2.74
CA TRP A 308 10.24 -23.57 -2.87
C TRP A 308 9.11 -24.41 -3.46
N ILE A 309 7.85 -24.05 -3.20
CA ILE A 309 6.69 -24.83 -3.68
C ILE A 309 6.58 -24.80 -5.23
N TRP A 310 7.28 -23.87 -5.90
CA TRP A 310 7.04 -23.56 -7.32
C TRP A 310 8.30 -23.45 -8.19
N GLY A 311 9.44 -23.98 -7.73
CA GLY A 311 10.57 -24.36 -8.61
C GLY A 311 11.51 -23.27 -9.12
N ARG A 312 11.54 -22.06 -8.52
CA ARG A 312 12.56 -21.04 -8.83
C ARG A 312 13.24 -20.54 -7.56
N SER A 313 14.57 -20.48 -7.58
CA SER A 313 15.37 -19.95 -6.49
C SER A 313 15.38 -18.42 -6.50
N LYS A 314 15.69 -17.82 -5.34
CA LYS A 314 15.95 -16.37 -5.17
C LYS A 314 16.92 -15.81 -6.23
N HIS A 315 17.84 -16.65 -6.69
CA HIS A 315 18.84 -16.32 -7.70
C HIS A 315 18.20 -15.93 -9.04
N ASN A 316 17.21 -16.67 -9.52
CA ASN A 316 16.59 -16.41 -10.84
C ASN A 316 15.86 -15.06 -10.90
N ILE A 317 15.28 -14.61 -9.79
CA ILE A 317 14.64 -13.30 -9.70
C ILE A 317 15.70 -12.20 -9.65
N SER A 318 16.76 -12.40 -8.87
CA SER A 318 17.89 -11.48 -8.82
C SER A 318 18.53 -11.27 -10.19
N GLU A 319 18.79 -12.34 -10.93
CA GLU A 319 19.35 -12.27 -12.28
C GLU A 319 18.41 -11.56 -13.25
N TRP A 320 17.11 -11.87 -13.21
CA TRP A 320 16.12 -11.14 -14.02
C TRP A 320 16.08 -9.63 -13.73
N CYS A 321 16.16 -9.24 -12.45
CA CYS A 321 16.19 -7.82 -12.08
C CYS A 321 17.42 -7.11 -12.65
N LYS A 322 18.58 -7.76 -12.59
CA LYS A 322 19.83 -7.26 -13.21
C LYS A 322 19.71 -7.15 -14.73
N GLU A 323 19.23 -8.20 -15.39
CA GLU A 323 19.04 -8.24 -16.85
C GLU A 323 18.12 -7.12 -17.37
N GLN A 324 17.10 -6.77 -16.60
CA GLN A 324 16.13 -5.74 -16.98
C GLN A 324 16.51 -4.33 -16.51
N ASN A 325 17.67 -4.17 -15.86
CA ASN A 325 18.08 -2.92 -15.20
C ASN A 325 16.98 -2.34 -14.29
N ILE A 326 16.32 -3.22 -13.52
CA ILE A 326 15.27 -2.84 -12.57
C ILE A 326 15.91 -2.70 -11.19
N ASP A 327 16.00 -1.46 -10.75
CA ASP A 327 16.63 -1.04 -9.49
C ASP A 327 15.62 -0.64 -8.40
N THR A 328 14.42 -0.19 -8.78
CA THR A 328 13.40 0.26 -7.81
C THR A 328 12.08 -0.51 -7.89
N TYR A 329 11.28 -0.46 -6.82
CA TYR A 329 9.91 -0.98 -6.83
C TYR A 329 9.03 -0.24 -7.85
N THR A 330 9.22 1.07 -8.00
CA THR A 330 8.55 1.88 -9.05
C THR A 330 8.94 1.37 -10.42
N SER A 331 10.22 1.06 -10.68
CA SER A 331 10.69 0.44 -11.93
C SER A 331 10.01 -0.92 -12.19
N ILE A 332 9.74 -1.73 -11.15
CA ILE A 332 8.91 -2.93 -11.27
C ILE A 332 7.51 -2.54 -11.73
N LEU A 333 6.82 -1.67 -10.98
CA LEU A 333 5.44 -1.27 -11.24
C LEU A 333 5.25 -0.62 -12.62
N ASP A 334 6.19 0.22 -13.04
CA ASP A 334 6.21 0.84 -14.36
C ASP A 334 6.40 -0.22 -15.45
N ARG A 335 7.29 -1.20 -15.21
CA ARG A 335 7.43 -2.35 -16.11
C ARG A 335 6.15 -3.20 -16.12
N LEU A 336 5.46 -3.37 -14.99
CA LEU A 336 4.15 -4.07 -14.92
C LEU A 336 3.13 -3.36 -15.80
N SER A 337 3.02 -2.04 -15.61
CA SER A 337 2.11 -1.17 -16.34
C SER A 337 2.44 -1.15 -17.83
N LYS A 338 3.72 -1.07 -18.19
CA LYS A 338 4.20 -1.11 -19.58
C LYS A 338 3.91 -2.44 -20.26
N LEU A 339 4.27 -3.56 -19.64
CA LEU A 339 4.00 -4.89 -20.20
C LEU A 339 2.50 -5.17 -20.32
N TYR A 340 1.70 -4.70 -19.37
CA TYR A 340 0.25 -4.79 -19.47
C TYR A 340 -0.28 -3.97 -20.65
N ARG A 341 0.18 -2.73 -20.83
CA ARG A 341 -0.18 -1.88 -21.97
C ARG A 341 0.24 -2.49 -23.30
N GLU A 342 1.45 -3.04 -23.40
CA GLU A 342 1.99 -3.68 -24.61
C GLU A 342 1.24 -4.98 -24.98
N ARG A 343 0.71 -5.71 -24.00
CA ARG A 343 -0.03 -6.96 -24.21
C ARG A 343 -1.54 -6.77 -24.39
N LEU A 344 -2.09 -5.60 -24.11
CA LEU A 344 -3.48 -5.29 -24.42
C LEU A 344 -3.65 -5.03 -25.92
N PRO A 345 -4.73 -5.52 -26.56
CA PRO A 345 -5.04 -5.16 -27.95
C PRO A 345 -5.12 -3.63 -28.10
N ARG A 346 -4.48 -3.05 -29.11
CA ARG A 346 -4.40 -1.59 -29.34
C ARG A 346 -5.78 -0.90 -29.34
N GLU A 347 -6.80 -1.62 -29.77
CA GLU A 347 -8.21 -1.17 -29.82
C GLU A 347 -8.82 -0.88 -28.43
N VAL A 348 -8.29 -1.48 -27.35
CA VAL A 348 -8.78 -1.31 -25.97
C VAL A 348 -8.13 -0.11 -25.27
N VAL A 349 -6.92 0.29 -25.71
CA VAL A 349 -6.10 1.32 -25.05
C VAL A 349 -6.67 2.72 -25.21
N HIS A 350 -7.35 3.00 -26.32
CA HIS A 350 -7.92 4.34 -26.61
C HIS A 350 -9.14 4.72 -25.74
N LYS A 351 -9.68 3.81 -24.92
CA LYS A 351 -10.86 4.08 -24.07
C LYS A 351 -10.57 4.15 -22.56
N LYS A 352 -9.32 4.02 -22.11
CA LYS A 352 -9.00 3.99 -20.67
C LYS A 352 -8.26 5.25 -20.22
N LYS A 353 -8.77 5.88 -19.16
CA LYS A 353 -8.01 6.85 -18.35
C LYS A 353 -6.69 6.22 -17.93
N GLU A 354 -5.62 6.97 -18.08
CA GLU A 354 -4.25 6.53 -17.83
C GLU A 354 -4.11 5.82 -16.49
N PHE A 355 -3.27 4.77 -16.48
CA PHE A 355 -2.73 4.17 -15.27
C PHE A 355 -1.89 5.24 -14.55
N ILE A 356 -2.51 6.07 -13.72
CA ILE A 356 -1.77 6.88 -12.76
C ILE A 356 -1.62 6.00 -11.52
N LEU A 357 -0.52 5.25 -11.47
CA LEU A 357 0.07 4.89 -10.19
C LEU A 357 0.58 6.20 -9.62
N VAL A 358 -0.21 6.83 -8.75
CA VAL A 358 0.22 8.03 -8.05
C VAL A 358 1.43 7.62 -7.21
N PRO A 359 2.59 8.28 -7.35
CA PRO A 359 3.76 8.05 -6.50
C PRO A 359 3.43 8.03 -4.99
#